data_AF-A0A5Q4FUY5-F1
#
_entry.id   AF-A0A5Q4FUY5-F1
#
_cell.length_a   1.000
_cell.length_b   1.000
_cell.length_c   1.000
_cell.angle_alpha   90.00
_cell.angle_beta   90.00
_cell.angle_gamma   90.00
#
_symmetry.space_group_name_H-M   'P 1'
#
loop_
_entity.id
_entity.type
_entity.pdbx_description
1 polymer ?
#
loop_
_entity_poly.entity_id
_entity_poly.type
_entity_poly.pdbx_seq_one_letter_code
_entity_poly.pdbx_strand_id
1 'polypeptide(L)'
;MDTFPNDRHPEGSAERPSPHPVAHPVAHPVDRPNLRPTGTDQTAERTPVTAPEPVQEPLPFDDEADQPVAFSLTARARREVAPEGLPPLSVVRDERTSKPTTGGVPEAEPGADAWPVRDDPSDTRPSRARALRRAGLSVEAIARQLRVEPLLVRAWIGATSDRAVGRAEHRDDAAPAAEDPEAEQRETAFQLARATAAEQARRGLRRDPGFAAGIGLIAPIVDIDRNALTVTTGDQEVARMSLRWLDEHLPLDPARVRIVLRIGPRAAADLVAHRWANRLGVDRQRVAVARWQDAPDGQSVQALLRVADPGVAATVAGWRDALLAPTGSDPADIAF
;
A
#
# COMPACT_ATOMS: atom_id res chain seq x y z
N MET A 1 -0.19 -47.53 -64.09
CA MET A 1 -0.49 -48.49 -63.02
C MET A 1 -0.15 -47.80 -61.73
N ASP A 2 -1.04 -46.91 -61.28
CA ASP A 2 -2.17 -47.22 -60.37
C ASP A 2 -1.61 -47.28 -58.93
N THR A 3 -2.01 -46.50 -57.93
CA THR A 3 -3.20 -45.67 -57.72
C THR A 3 -2.90 -44.68 -56.56
N PHE A 4 -3.38 -43.44 -56.65
CA PHE A 4 -3.63 -42.54 -55.50
C PHE A 4 -4.93 -43.00 -54.76
N PRO A 5 -5.48 -42.23 -53.80
CA PRO A 5 -5.18 -42.06 -52.38
C PRO A 5 -6.44 -42.46 -51.55
N ASN A 6 -6.85 -41.67 -50.55
CA ASN A 6 -8.09 -41.75 -49.74
C ASN A 6 -8.06 -42.72 -48.54
N ASP A 7 -8.72 -42.45 -47.41
CA ASP A 7 -9.65 -41.39 -47.02
C ASP A 7 -9.79 -41.41 -45.47
N ARG A 8 -10.08 -40.24 -44.91
CA ARG A 8 -11.06 -39.96 -43.83
C ARG A 8 -11.02 -40.71 -42.47
N HIS A 9 -10.84 -39.87 -41.43
CA HIS A 9 -11.55 -39.81 -40.13
C HIS A 9 -13.02 -40.34 -40.18
N PRO A 10 -13.74 -40.68 -39.07
CA PRO A 10 -13.65 -40.06 -37.72
C PRO A 10 -14.01 -40.99 -36.53
N GLU A 11 -14.22 -40.40 -35.33
CA GLU A 11 -14.99 -40.92 -34.17
C GLU A 11 -14.42 -42.17 -33.47
N GLY A 12 -14.38 -42.31 -32.15
CA GLY A 12 -14.99 -41.63 -31.03
C GLY A 12 -14.69 -42.46 -29.78
N SER A 13 -15.32 -42.09 -28.66
CA SER A 13 -15.37 -42.82 -27.39
C SER A 13 -14.25 -42.53 -26.38
N ALA A 14 -14.57 -41.52 -25.57
CA ALA A 14 -14.13 -41.37 -24.21
C ALA A 14 -14.46 -42.61 -23.36
N GLU A 15 -13.53 -43.02 -22.51
CA GLU A 15 -13.81 -43.85 -21.34
C GLU A 15 -13.31 -43.13 -20.09
N ARG A 16 -14.27 -42.64 -19.29
CA ARG A 16 -14.07 -42.15 -17.93
C ARG A 16 -13.86 -43.35 -17.01
N PRO A 17 -13.06 -43.21 -15.95
CA PRO A 17 -13.36 -43.89 -14.70
C PRO A 17 -13.91 -42.91 -13.66
N SER A 18 -15.17 -43.10 -13.29
CA SER A 18 -15.73 -42.61 -12.02
C SER A 18 -15.15 -43.42 -10.86
N PRO A 19 -15.03 -42.82 -9.67
CA PRO A 19 -15.49 -43.52 -8.47
C PRO A 19 -16.48 -42.68 -7.66
N HIS A 20 -17.59 -43.33 -7.34
CA HIS A 20 -18.66 -42.90 -6.43
C HIS A 20 -18.25 -43.17 -4.96
N PRO A 21 -19.04 -42.75 -3.94
CA PRO A 21 -18.65 -41.77 -2.94
C PRO A 21 -18.30 -42.37 -1.57
N VAL A 22 -17.57 -41.63 -0.74
CA VAL A 22 -17.47 -41.90 0.70
C VAL A 22 -18.17 -40.78 1.46
N ALA A 23 -19.17 -41.16 2.25
CA ALA A 23 -20.02 -40.31 3.05
C ALA A 23 -19.48 -40.10 4.47
N HIS A 24 -20.09 -39.11 5.14
CA HIS A 24 -20.18 -38.81 6.58
C HIS A 24 -19.46 -37.52 7.06
N PRO A 25 -20.01 -36.79 8.04
CA PRO A 25 -21.43 -36.51 8.28
C PRO A 25 -21.72 -34.99 8.42
N VAL A 26 -22.98 -34.67 8.14
CA VAL A 26 -23.61 -33.35 8.25
C VAL A 26 -23.65 -32.90 9.71
N ALA A 27 -23.10 -31.72 10.01
CA ALA A 27 -23.36 -31.01 11.25
C ALA A 27 -24.75 -30.35 11.17
N HIS A 28 -25.63 -30.73 12.09
CA HIS A 28 -26.95 -30.12 12.27
C HIS A 28 -26.83 -28.62 12.62
N PRO A 29 -27.63 -27.73 12.02
CA PRO A 29 -27.81 -26.38 12.55
C PRO A 29 -28.71 -26.44 13.79
N VAL A 30 -28.20 -25.96 14.92
CA VAL A 30 -28.95 -25.78 16.16
C VAL A 30 -29.93 -24.61 16.00
N ASP A 31 -31.13 -24.85 16.52
CA ASP A 31 -32.31 -24.00 16.59
C ASP A 31 -32.07 -22.49 16.78
N ARG A 32 -32.76 -21.71 15.94
CA ARG A 32 -33.17 -20.34 16.26
C ARG A 32 -34.53 -20.39 16.96
N PRO A 33 -34.69 -19.82 18.16
CA PRO A 33 -36.00 -19.36 18.59
C PRO A 33 -36.24 -17.92 18.11
N ASN A 34 -37.08 -17.79 17.09
CA ASN A 34 -37.82 -16.57 16.81
C ASN A 34 -38.94 -16.43 17.84
N LEU A 35 -38.86 -15.47 18.77
CA LEU A 35 -40.03 -14.97 19.47
C LEU A 35 -39.85 -13.46 19.74
N ARG A 36 -40.52 -12.64 18.93
CA ARG A 36 -41.09 -11.37 19.40
C ARG A 36 -42.46 -11.71 20.02
N PRO A 37 -42.81 -11.06 21.13
CA PRO A 37 -44.05 -10.29 21.11
C PRO A 37 -43.94 -8.92 21.80
N THR A 38 -44.57 -7.94 21.15
CA THR A 38 -45.40 -6.84 21.70
C THR A 38 -45.23 -6.45 23.17
N GLY A 39 -44.92 -5.18 23.39
CA GLY A 39 -44.84 -4.59 24.73
C GLY A 39 -46.18 -4.29 25.39
N THR A 40 -46.09 -3.89 26.66
CA THR A 40 -46.81 -2.78 27.31
C THR A 40 -46.28 -2.66 28.74
N ASP A 41 -46.25 -1.43 29.24
CA ASP A 41 -46.05 -1.04 30.63
C ASP A 41 -46.70 -1.99 31.65
N GLN A 42 -45.99 -2.25 32.75
CA GLN A 42 -46.51 -1.96 34.09
C GLN A 42 -45.45 -2.11 35.18
N THR A 43 -45.33 -1.03 35.93
CA THR A 43 -44.77 -0.82 37.26
C THR A 43 -45.23 -1.88 38.27
N ALA A 44 -44.30 -2.54 38.98
CA ALA A 44 -44.46 -2.94 40.39
C ALA A 44 -43.19 -3.63 40.91
N GLU A 45 -42.52 -2.93 41.83
CA GLU A 45 -41.90 -3.42 43.06
C GLU A 45 -41.33 -4.85 43.08
N ARG A 46 -40.01 -4.96 43.21
CA ARG A 46 -39.37 -6.07 43.94
C ARG A 46 -38.01 -5.65 44.50
N THR A 47 -38.01 -5.55 45.82
CA THR A 47 -36.95 -5.74 46.83
C THR A 47 -35.55 -6.11 46.32
N PRO A 48 -34.48 -5.41 46.77
CA PRO A 48 -33.11 -5.80 46.44
C PRO A 48 -32.71 -7.07 47.20
N VAL A 49 -32.35 -8.10 46.44
CA VAL A 49 -31.70 -9.31 46.96
C VAL A 49 -30.22 -8.99 47.16
N THR A 50 -29.80 -8.94 48.41
CA THR A 50 -28.41 -8.87 48.86
C THR A 50 -27.66 -10.14 48.41
N ALA A 51 -26.74 -10.00 47.46
CA ALA A 51 -25.75 -11.03 47.16
C ALA A 51 -24.55 -10.85 48.13
N PRO A 52 -23.99 -11.92 48.70
CA PRO A 52 -22.83 -11.81 49.58
C PRO A 52 -21.57 -11.46 48.77
N GLU A 53 -20.93 -10.38 49.16
CA GLU A 53 -19.65 -9.88 48.64
C GLU A 53 -18.51 -10.81 49.09
N PRO A 54 -17.56 -11.17 48.21
CA PRO A 54 -16.43 -12.00 48.62
C PRO A 54 -15.48 -11.22 49.53
N VAL A 55 -15.27 -11.75 50.74
CA VAL A 55 -14.27 -11.29 51.70
C VAL A 55 -12.89 -11.38 51.06
N GLN A 56 -12.30 -10.24 50.69
CA GLN A 56 -10.89 -10.17 50.31
C GLN A 56 -10.04 -10.12 51.59
N GLU A 57 -9.19 -11.12 51.78
CA GLU A 57 -8.15 -11.11 52.82
C GLU A 57 -7.13 -10.00 52.51
N PRO A 58 -6.76 -9.15 53.49
CA PRO A 58 -5.78 -8.09 53.26
C PRO A 58 -4.37 -8.68 53.06
N LEU A 59 -3.72 -8.28 51.97
CA LEU A 59 -2.34 -8.63 51.67
C LEU A 59 -1.37 -7.95 52.67
N PRO A 60 -0.29 -8.61 53.11
CA PRO A 60 0.65 -8.10 54.11
C PRO A 60 1.76 -7.27 53.45
N PHE A 61 1.39 -6.13 52.86
CA PHE A 61 2.38 -5.15 52.42
C PHE A 61 2.23 -3.92 53.32
N ASP A 62 3.25 -3.71 54.16
CA ASP A 62 3.41 -2.55 55.04
C ASP A 62 3.23 -1.23 54.27
N ASP A 63 2.25 -0.44 54.70
CA ASP A 63 1.97 0.93 54.26
C ASP A 63 3.01 1.94 54.81
N GLU A 64 4.30 1.59 54.86
CA GLU A 64 5.37 2.49 55.29
C GLU A 64 6.05 3.25 54.13
N ALA A 65 5.64 3.03 52.88
CA ALA A 65 6.25 3.67 51.71
C ALA A 65 5.69 5.07 51.36
N ASP A 66 4.68 5.56 52.08
CA ASP A 66 4.01 6.84 51.79
C ASP A 66 4.50 7.99 52.69
N GLN A 67 5.81 8.04 52.94
CA GLN A 67 6.43 9.23 53.55
C GLN A 67 6.68 10.30 52.47
N PRO A 68 6.12 11.51 52.61
CA PRO A 68 6.41 12.59 51.68
C PRO A 68 7.88 13.02 51.80
N VAL A 69 8.64 12.85 50.72
CA VAL A 69 10.01 13.35 50.62
C VAL A 69 9.96 14.88 50.71
N ALA A 70 10.48 15.43 51.80
CA ALA A 70 10.57 16.87 51.99
C ALA A 70 11.56 17.48 50.99
N PHE A 71 11.03 18.13 49.94
CA PHE A 71 11.82 18.96 49.03
C PHE A 71 12.19 20.27 49.73
N SER A 72 13.22 20.22 50.58
CA SER A 72 13.85 21.40 51.17
C SER A 72 15.36 21.43 50.89
N LEU A 73 15.73 21.34 49.61
CA LEU A 73 17.08 21.72 49.17
C LEU A 73 17.03 23.07 48.43
N THR A 74 16.94 24.10 49.27
CA THR A 74 17.77 25.30 49.25
C THR A 74 18.21 25.84 47.88
N ALA A 75 17.42 26.78 47.37
CA ALA A 75 17.81 27.78 46.37
C ALA A 75 18.90 28.78 46.87
N ARG A 76 19.84 28.32 47.70
CA ARG A 76 20.91 29.14 48.31
C ARG A 76 22.28 28.45 48.25
N ALA A 77 22.57 27.77 47.15
CA ALA A 77 23.92 27.38 46.75
C ALA A 77 24.26 28.04 45.40
N ARG A 78 24.20 29.37 45.37
CA ARG A 78 24.78 30.20 44.31
C ARG A 78 25.79 31.14 44.95
N ARG A 79 27.04 30.69 45.01
CA ARG A 79 28.28 31.45 44.78
C ARG A 79 29.46 30.68 45.35
N GLU A 80 30.55 30.70 44.58
CA GLU A 80 31.86 30.10 44.87
C GLU A 80 31.92 28.57 44.83
N VAL A 81 32.09 28.01 43.64
CA VAL A 81 33.19 27.09 43.29
C VAL A 81 33.28 27.07 41.75
N ALA A 82 34.08 27.95 41.17
CA ALA A 82 34.68 27.70 39.86
C ALA A 82 36.18 27.59 40.13
N PRO A 83 36.79 26.40 40.16
CA PRO A 83 38.25 26.31 40.12
C PRO A 83 38.73 26.95 38.81
N GLU A 84 39.85 27.66 38.85
CA GLU A 84 40.46 28.46 37.76
C GLU A 84 40.84 27.67 36.49
N GLY A 85 40.37 26.44 36.36
CA GLY A 85 40.46 25.65 35.14
C GLY A 85 39.41 24.58 35.18
N LEU A 86 38.33 24.78 34.44
CA LEU A 86 37.49 23.65 34.03
C LEU A 86 38.41 22.71 33.21
N PRO A 87 38.43 21.39 33.49
CA PRO A 87 39.06 20.47 32.57
C PRO A 87 38.43 20.68 31.19
N PRO A 88 39.21 20.76 30.10
CA PRO A 88 38.66 20.97 28.78
C PRO A 88 37.65 19.86 28.51
N LEU A 89 36.38 20.25 28.34
CA LEU A 89 35.34 19.33 27.91
C LEU A 89 35.74 18.83 26.53
N SER A 90 36.28 17.62 26.45
CA SER A 90 36.40 16.93 25.17
C SER A 90 34.99 16.62 24.72
N VAL A 91 34.56 17.25 23.62
CA VAL A 91 33.38 16.79 22.89
C VAL A 91 33.59 15.30 22.63
N VAL A 92 32.75 14.46 23.24
CA VAL A 92 32.64 13.06 22.83
C VAL A 92 32.19 13.13 21.38
N ARG A 93 33.15 12.99 20.47
CA ARG A 93 32.88 12.78 19.05
C ARG A 93 32.06 11.51 19.00
N ASP A 94 30.77 11.68 18.72
CA ASP A 94 29.95 10.58 18.27
C ASP A 94 30.64 10.06 17.00
N GLU A 95 31.13 8.82 17.02
CA GLU A 95 31.90 8.23 15.91
C GLU A 95 31.09 8.14 14.60
N ARG A 96 29.82 8.58 14.62
CA ARG A 96 28.95 8.68 13.45
C ARG A 96 29.11 9.98 12.66
N THR A 97 29.83 10.98 13.17
CA THR A 97 29.98 12.28 12.50
C THR A 97 31.39 12.85 12.62
N SER A 98 32.41 12.17 12.10
CA SER A 98 33.67 12.80 11.64
C SER A 98 34.56 11.78 10.91
N LYS A 99 34.47 11.66 9.58
CA LYS A 99 35.63 11.24 8.78
C LYS A 99 36.14 12.48 8.03
N PRO A 100 37.40 12.90 8.24
CA PRO A 100 37.99 13.95 7.45
C PRO A 100 38.28 13.41 6.04
N THR A 101 37.92 14.23 5.06
CA THR A 101 38.26 14.07 3.66
C THR A 101 39.77 14.09 3.50
N THR A 102 40.40 12.96 3.21
CA THR A 102 41.68 12.92 2.51
C THR A 102 41.87 11.56 1.85
N GLY A 103 41.96 11.57 0.51
CA GLY A 103 42.65 10.57 -0.31
C GLY A 103 42.00 9.19 -0.42
N GLY A 104 41.40 8.92 -1.58
CA GLY A 104 41.04 7.57 -2.00
C GLY A 104 39.56 7.45 -2.30
N VAL A 105 39.20 7.66 -3.56
CA VAL A 105 37.94 7.19 -4.13
C VAL A 105 38.07 5.68 -4.27
N PRO A 106 37.33 4.84 -3.53
CA PRO A 106 36.77 3.67 -4.17
C PRO A 106 35.53 4.19 -4.93
N GLU A 107 35.52 3.99 -6.24
CA GLU A 107 34.29 3.99 -7.03
C GLU A 107 33.39 2.89 -6.47
N ALA A 108 32.66 3.19 -5.39
CA ALA A 108 31.44 2.47 -5.10
C ALA A 108 30.43 3.00 -6.11
N GLU A 109 30.26 2.24 -7.19
CA GLU A 109 29.13 2.43 -8.10
C GLU A 109 27.87 2.65 -7.27
N PRO A 110 27.16 3.78 -7.42
CA PRO A 110 25.88 3.96 -6.79
C PRO A 110 24.89 3.10 -7.59
N GLY A 111 24.77 1.83 -7.19
CA GLY A 111 23.68 0.98 -7.67
C GLY A 111 22.37 1.73 -7.43
N ALA A 112 21.61 1.94 -8.50
CA ALA A 112 20.33 2.63 -8.52
C ALA A 112 19.23 1.95 -7.66
N ASP A 113 19.59 0.90 -6.92
CA ASP A 113 18.72 0.03 -6.14
C ASP A 113 18.86 0.21 -4.61
N ALA A 114 19.73 1.09 -4.14
CA ALA A 114 19.87 1.37 -2.70
C ALA A 114 18.70 2.23 -2.19
N TRP A 115 17.67 1.57 -1.66
CA TRP A 115 16.51 2.19 -1.05
C TRP A 115 16.91 3.19 0.05
N PRO A 116 16.28 4.38 0.14
CA PRO A 116 16.63 5.35 1.17
C PRO A 116 16.34 4.77 2.55
N VAL A 117 17.42 4.57 3.29
CA VAL A 117 17.43 4.06 4.65
C VAL A 117 16.88 5.15 5.59
N ARG A 118 15.78 4.81 6.27
CA ARG A 118 15.23 5.41 7.51
C ARG A 118 14.64 6.83 7.43
N ASP A 119 13.65 7.08 8.30
CA ASP A 119 13.15 8.39 8.73
C ASP A 119 14.30 9.14 9.41
N ASP A 120 15.27 9.64 8.64
CA ASP A 120 16.31 10.53 9.15
C ASP A 120 15.66 11.92 9.37
N PRO A 121 15.58 12.43 10.61
CA PRO A 121 15.01 13.74 10.88
C PRO A 121 15.78 14.89 10.19
N SER A 122 17.01 14.64 9.73
CA SER A 122 17.81 15.58 8.95
C SER A 122 17.57 15.46 7.43
N ASP A 123 16.72 14.54 6.97
CA ASP A 123 16.42 14.39 5.56
C ASP A 123 15.62 15.59 5.02
N THR A 124 16.31 16.44 4.27
CA THR A 124 15.73 17.62 3.62
C THR A 124 15.10 17.32 2.26
N ARG A 125 15.26 16.09 1.73
CA ARG A 125 14.72 15.69 0.42
C ARG A 125 13.20 15.88 0.31
N PRO A 126 12.37 15.56 1.33
CA PRO A 126 10.93 15.82 1.26
C PRO A 126 10.60 17.31 1.10
N SER A 127 11.25 18.18 1.89
CA SER A 127 11.06 19.64 1.81
C SER A 127 11.51 20.20 0.47
N ARG A 128 12.64 19.69 -0.06
CA ARG A 128 13.16 20.06 -1.38
C ARG A 128 12.25 19.58 -2.51
N ALA A 129 11.70 18.37 -2.42
CA ALA A 129 10.75 17.84 -3.39
C ALA A 129 9.50 18.73 -3.49
N ARG A 130 8.95 19.18 -2.35
CA ARG A 130 7.81 20.13 -2.34
C ARG A 130 8.17 21.50 -2.91
N ALA A 131 9.38 22.01 -2.63
CA ALA A 131 9.85 23.27 -3.21
C ALA A 131 9.98 23.17 -4.74
N LEU A 132 10.60 22.10 -5.24
CA LEU A 132 10.73 21.85 -6.68
C LEU A 132 9.37 21.65 -7.36
N ARG A 133 8.41 21.01 -6.68
CA ARG A 133 7.05 20.87 -7.19
C ARG A 133 6.34 22.23 -7.30
N ARG A 134 6.49 23.11 -6.30
CA ARG A 134 5.99 24.50 -6.36
C ARG A 134 6.65 25.32 -7.47
N ALA A 135 7.88 24.98 -7.83
CA ALA A 135 8.59 25.56 -8.98
C ALA A 135 8.16 24.97 -10.34
N GLY A 136 7.15 24.09 -10.37
CA GLY A 136 6.58 23.55 -11.61
C GLY A 136 7.27 22.30 -12.16
N LEU A 137 8.27 21.73 -11.47
CA LEU A 137 8.94 20.52 -11.95
C LEU A 137 8.00 19.30 -11.89
N SER A 138 8.20 18.38 -12.85
CA SER A 138 7.52 17.08 -12.88
C SER A 138 8.09 16.14 -11.81
N VAL A 139 7.30 15.15 -11.39
CA VAL A 139 7.71 14.13 -10.40
C VAL A 139 8.96 13.39 -10.86
N GLU A 140 9.04 13.04 -12.15
CA GLU A 140 10.19 12.35 -12.75
C GLU A 140 11.46 13.22 -12.70
N ALA A 141 11.35 14.52 -12.98
CA ALA A 141 12.47 15.45 -12.90
C ALA A 141 12.97 15.59 -11.44
N ILE A 142 12.04 15.69 -10.50
CA ILE A 142 12.35 15.78 -9.06
C ILE A 142 13.02 14.49 -8.58
N ALA A 143 12.49 13.32 -8.95
CA ALA A 143 13.03 12.01 -8.60
C ALA A 143 14.47 11.84 -9.10
N ARG A 144 14.72 12.20 -10.36
CA ARG A 144 16.06 12.19 -10.96
C ARG A 144 17.02 13.14 -10.24
N GLN A 145 16.57 14.36 -9.94
CA GLN A 145 17.40 15.37 -9.27
C GLN A 145 17.76 14.96 -7.83
N LEU A 146 16.82 14.34 -7.12
CA LEU A 146 17.00 13.91 -5.73
C LEU A 146 17.58 12.49 -5.62
N ARG A 147 17.78 11.80 -6.76
CA ARG A 147 18.22 10.40 -6.85
C ARG A 147 17.40 9.47 -5.96
N VAL A 148 16.07 9.58 -6.06
CA VAL A 148 15.11 8.75 -5.33
C VAL A 148 14.06 8.22 -6.28
N GLU A 149 13.36 7.16 -5.87
CA GLU A 149 12.26 6.61 -6.67
C GLU A 149 11.10 7.64 -6.83
N PRO A 150 10.48 7.74 -8.02
CA PRO A 150 9.34 8.62 -8.26
C PRO A 150 8.16 8.40 -7.30
N LEU A 151 7.93 7.16 -6.85
CA LEU A 151 6.86 6.84 -5.92
C LEU A 151 7.04 7.53 -4.56
N LEU A 152 8.28 7.60 -4.07
CA LEU A 152 8.60 8.27 -2.82
C LEU A 152 8.40 9.79 -2.95
N VAL A 153 8.73 10.36 -4.11
CA VAL A 153 8.44 11.77 -4.41
C VAL A 153 6.94 12.03 -4.40
N ARG A 154 6.12 11.19 -5.05
CA ARG A 154 4.64 11.29 -5.01
C ARG A 154 4.13 11.27 -3.57
N ALA A 155 4.68 10.38 -2.75
CA ALA A 155 4.34 10.28 -1.34
C ALA A 155 4.68 11.56 -0.55
N TRP A 156 5.81 12.20 -0.82
CA TRP A 156 6.24 13.44 -0.14
C TRP A 156 5.45 14.69 -0.54
N ILE A 157 5.14 14.83 -1.83
CA ILE A 157 4.43 16.00 -2.38
C ILE A 157 2.91 15.90 -2.20
N GLY A 158 2.42 14.73 -1.80
CA GLY A 158 1.00 14.47 -1.59
C GLY A 158 0.15 14.44 -2.86
N ALA A 159 0.78 14.40 -4.04
CA ALA A 159 0.11 14.15 -5.30
C ALA A 159 -0.18 12.65 -5.43
N THR A 160 -1.10 12.15 -4.63
CA THR A 160 -1.90 11.00 -5.02
C THR A 160 -2.97 11.52 -5.95
N SER A 161 -3.18 10.86 -7.08
CA SER A 161 -4.21 11.21 -8.05
C SER A 161 -5.55 11.31 -7.31
N ASP A 162 -5.99 12.54 -7.00
CA ASP A 162 -7.27 12.90 -6.36
C ASP A 162 -8.44 12.60 -7.31
N ARG A 163 -8.51 11.37 -7.82
CA ARG A 163 -9.64 10.88 -8.60
C ARG A 163 -10.69 10.28 -7.67
N ALA A 164 -11.10 11.08 -6.69
CA ALA A 164 -12.42 10.98 -6.10
C ALA A 164 -13.18 12.25 -6.52
N VAL A 165 -14.04 12.09 -7.53
CA VAL A 165 -15.04 13.06 -8.00
C VAL A 165 -14.49 14.27 -8.77
N GLY A 166 -14.51 14.16 -10.10
CA GLY A 166 -14.71 15.32 -10.98
C GLY A 166 -13.54 15.69 -11.88
N ARG A 167 -13.81 15.58 -13.19
CA ARG A 167 -13.10 16.23 -14.31
C ARG A 167 -11.70 15.68 -14.63
N ALA A 168 -11.65 14.89 -15.69
CA ALA A 168 -10.43 14.64 -16.43
C ALA A 168 -9.93 15.96 -17.05
N GLU A 169 -9.10 16.70 -16.32
CA GLU A 169 -8.23 17.70 -16.93
C GLU A 169 -6.92 17.01 -17.31
N HIS A 170 -6.93 16.46 -18.52
CA HIS A 170 -5.73 16.10 -19.25
C HIS A 170 -5.05 17.42 -19.63
N ARG A 171 -4.15 17.91 -18.77
CA ARG A 171 -3.33 19.08 -19.07
C ARG A 171 -1.91 18.61 -19.41
N ASP A 172 -1.79 18.02 -20.58
CA ASP A 172 -0.53 17.88 -21.30
C ASP A 172 -0.23 19.20 -22.03
N ASP A 173 0.03 20.26 -21.26
CA ASP A 173 0.61 21.50 -21.77
C ASP A 173 2.12 21.50 -21.42
N ALA A 174 2.86 20.57 -22.00
CA ALA A 174 4.31 20.66 -22.10
C ALA A 174 4.65 20.76 -23.58
N ALA A 175 5.30 21.86 -23.97
CA ALA A 175 5.73 22.16 -25.34
C ALA A 175 6.40 20.95 -26.01
N PRO A 176 6.19 20.72 -27.33
CA PRO A 176 6.76 19.59 -28.03
C PRO A 176 8.29 19.72 -28.07
N ALA A 177 8.96 19.08 -27.12
CA ALA A 177 10.36 18.74 -27.28
C ALA A 177 10.44 17.64 -28.33
N ALA A 178 11.41 17.75 -29.24
CA ALA A 178 11.63 16.83 -30.37
C ALA A 178 11.21 15.40 -30.04
N GLU A 179 10.21 14.90 -30.78
CA GLU A 179 9.63 13.58 -30.61
C GLU A 179 10.73 12.53 -30.71
N ASP A 180 11.03 11.90 -29.57
CA ASP A 180 11.94 10.77 -29.50
C ASP A 180 11.24 9.57 -30.16
N PRO A 181 11.72 9.08 -31.32
CA PRO A 181 11.05 7.99 -32.04
C PRO A 181 10.98 6.70 -31.20
N GLU A 182 11.90 6.50 -30.25
CA GLU A 182 11.81 5.38 -29.33
C GLU A 182 10.67 5.53 -28.32
N ALA A 183 10.30 6.77 -27.96
CA ALA A 183 9.18 7.04 -27.07
C ALA A 183 7.85 6.75 -27.75
N GLU A 184 7.71 7.10 -29.04
CA GLU A 184 6.53 6.78 -29.84
C GLU A 184 6.36 5.27 -30.05
N GLN A 185 7.45 4.55 -30.31
CA GLN A 185 7.42 3.09 -30.44
C GLN A 185 7.00 2.43 -29.13
N ARG A 186 7.52 2.89 -27.99
CA ARG A 186 7.12 2.41 -26.66
C ARG A 186 5.65 2.69 -26.37
N GLU A 187 5.15 3.87 -26.73
CA GLU A 187 3.73 4.22 -26.60
C GLU A 187 2.85 3.31 -27.46
N THR A 188 3.22 3.12 -28.72
CA THR A 188 2.50 2.24 -29.64
C THR A 188 2.46 0.80 -29.12
N ALA A 189 3.59 0.28 -28.63
CA ALA A 189 3.66 -1.05 -28.03
C ALA A 189 2.77 -1.17 -26.78
N PHE A 190 2.75 -0.14 -25.92
CA PHE A 190 1.88 -0.09 -24.75
C PHE A 190 0.39 -0.12 -25.15
N GLN A 191 -0.01 0.70 -26.12
CA GLN A 191 -1.41 0.75 -26.59
C GLN A 191 -1.85 -0.56 -27.24
N LEU A 192 -0.97 -1.21 -28.02
CA LEU A 192 -1.26 -2.52 -28.62
C LEU A 192 -1.42 -3.62 -27.56
N ALA A 193 -0.53 -3.66 -26.57
CA ALA A 193 -0.64 -4.59 -25.44
C ALA A 193 -1.93 -4.36 -24.63
N ARG A 194 -2.27 -3.09 -24.36
CA ARG A 194 -3.49 -2.67 -23.68
C ARG A 194 -4.75 -3.11 -24.43
N ALA A 195 -4.81 -2.87 -25.75
CA ALA A 195 -5.95 -3.28 -26.58
C ALA A 195 -6.14 -4.81 -26.60
N THR A 196 -5.02 -5.54 -26.72
CA THR A 196 -5.02 -7.02 -26.69
C THR A 196 -5.53 -7.55 -25.35
N ALA A 197 -5.05 -6.98 -24.24
CA ALA A 197 -5.48 -7.34 -22.90
C ALA A 197 -6.96 -6.99 -22.65
N ALA A 198 -7.47 -5.89 -23.21
CA ALA A 198 -8.89 -5.54 -23.11
C ALA A 198 -9.78 -6.59 -23.78
N GLU A 199 -9.39 -7.07 -24.97
CA GLU A 199 -10.17 -8.11 -25.65
C GLU A 199 -10.18 -9.43 -24.88
N GLN A 200 -9.04 -9.82 -24.31
CA GLN A 200 -8.93 -11.00 -23.46
C GLN A 200 -9.79 -10.85 -22.19
N ALA A 201 -9.75 -9.68 -21.54
CA ALA A 201 -10.53 -9.41 -20.34
C ALA A 201 -12.04 -9.46 -20.59
N ARG A 202 -12.55 -8.97 -21.73
CA ARG A 202 -13.99 -9.09 -22.05
C ARG A 202 -14.47 -10.54 -22.05
N ARG A 203 -13.62 -11.48 -22.47
CA ARG A 203 -13.93 -12.92 -22.43
C ARG A 203 -13.84 -13.46 -21.01
N GLY A 204 -12.83 -13.04 -20.23
CA GLY A 204 -12.62 -13.43 -18.84
C GLY A 204 -13.73 -12.96 -17.90
N LEU A 205 -14.14 -11.69 -18.00
CA LEU A 205 -15.16 -11.06 -17.15
C LEU A 205 -16.51 -11.81 -17.13
N ARG A 206 -16.86 -12.50 -18.23
CA ARG A 206 -18.10 -13.28 -18.33
C ARG A 206 -17.97 -14.72 -17.82
N ARG A 207 -16.75 -15.25 -17.79
CA ARG A 207 -16.47 -16.67 -17.51
C ARG A 207 -16.04 -16.90 -16.08
N ASP A 208 -15.35 -15.93 -15.49
CA ASP A 208 -14.77 -16.04 -14.16
C ASP A 208 -15.27 -14.90 -13.25
N PRO A 209 -16.15 -15.21 -12.28
CA PRO A 209 -16.64 -14.22 -11.33
C PRO A 209 -15.54 -13.74 -10.37
N GLY A 210 -14.52 -14.56 -10.09
CA GLY A 210 -13.39 -14.18 -9.25
C GLY A 210 -12.51 -13.12 -9.93
N PHE A 211 -12.24 -13.32 -11.22
CA PHE A 211 -11.58 -12.33 -12.06
C PHE A 211 -12.35 -11.01 -12.12
N ALA A 212 -13.68 -11.07 -12.37
CA ALA A 212 -14.52 -9.88 -12.43
C ALA A 212 -14.56 -9.12 -11.10
N ALA A 213 -14.70 -9.83 -9.97
CA ALA A 213 -14.67 -9.24 -8.64
C ALA A 213 -13.32 -8.58 -8.33
N GLY A 214 -12.21 -9.22 -8.70
CA GLY A 214 -10.87 -8.67 -8.47
C GLY A 214 -10.56 -7.41 -9.29
N ILE A 215 -10.94 -7.38 -10.58
CA ILE A 215 -10.83 -6.14 -11.37
C ILE A 215 -11.75 -5.06 -10.78
N GLY A 216 -12.98 -5.41 -10.38
CA GLY A 216 -13.90 -4.49 -9.73
C GLY A 216 -13.34 -3.87 -8.45
N LEU A 217 -12.55 -4.64 -7.69
CA LEU A 217 -11.85 -4.16 -6.48
C LEU A 217 -10.71 -3.19 -6.84
N ILE A 218 -9.88 -3.53 -7.83
CA ILE A 218 -8.63 -2.80 -8.13
C ILE A 218 -8.87 -1.57 -9.01
N ALA A 219 -9.78 -1.65 -9.99
CA ALA A 219 -10.07 -0.59 -10.94
C ALA A 219 -10.30 0.82 -10.32
N PRO A 220 -11.04 0.98 -9.21
CA PRO A 220 -11.26 2.29 -8.61
C PRO A 220 -10.06 2.86 -7.85
N ILE A 221 -9.14 2.01 -7.39
CA ILE A 221 -8.03 2.40 -6.51
C ILE A 221 -6.67 2.42 -7.22
N VAL A 222 -6.66 2.13 -8.53
CA VAL A 222 -5.45 1.98 -9.31
C VAL A 222 -5.21 3.15 -10.25
N ASP A 223 -4.01 3.70 -10.16
CA ASP A 223 -3.46 4.63 -11.12
C ASP A 223 -2.49 3.87 -12.03
N ILE A 224 -2.61 4.06 -13.34
CA ILE A 224 -1.88 3.29 -14.33
C ILE A 224 -1.10 4.26 -15.21
N ASP A 225 0.22 4.16 -15.17
CA ASP A 225 1.12 4.85 -16.06
C ASP A 225 1.75 3.85 -17.05
N ARG A 226 2.39 4.34 -18.11
CA ARG A 226 2.99 3.48 -19.16
C ARG A 226 4.01 2.46 -18.66
N ASN A 227 4.62 2.72 -17.50
CA ASN A 227 5.73 1.95 -16.95
C ASN A 227 5.36 1.17 -15.69
N ALA A 228 4.21 1.48 -15.08
CA ALA A 228 3.87 0.94 -13.78
C ALA A 228 2.38 1.06 -13.43
N LEU A 229 2.01 0.15 -12.54
CA LEU A 229 0.74 0.14 -11.84
C LEU A 229 0.94 0.71 -10.43
N THR A 230 0.07 1.60 -9.95
CA THR A 230 0.10 2.09 -8.56
C THR A 230 -1.27 1.95 -7.90
N VAL A 231 -1.40 1.06 -6.92
CA VAL A 231 -2.60 0.89 -6.10
C VAL A 231 -2.49 1.78 -4.86
N THR A 232 -3.49 2.62 -4.63
CA THR A 232 -3.53 3.54 -3.47
C THR A 232 -4.69 3.16 -2.55
N THR A 233 -4.41 2.85 -1.28
CA THR A 233 -5.45 2.49 -0.30
C THR A 233 -5.04 2.79 1.14
N GLY A 234 -5.99 3.14 2.00
CA GLY A 234 -5.79 3.20 3.45
C GLY A 234 -6.07 1.87 4.18
N ASP A 235 -6.69 0.92 3.49
CA ASP A 235 -7.13 -0.36 4.07
C ASP A 235 -6.10 -1.47 3.77
N GLN A 236 -5.62 -2.12 4.83
CA GLN A 236 -4.65 -3.22 4.77
C GLN A 236 -5.22 -4.47 4.09
N GLU A 237 -6.51 -4.76 4.29
CA GLU A 237 -7.14 -5.91 3.65
C GLU A 237 -7.28 -5.70 2.15
N VAL A 238 -7.69 -4.50 1.75
CA VAL A 238 -7.79 -4.14 0.33
C VAL A 238 -6.41 -4.22 -0.34
N ALA A 239 -5.36 -3.72 0.31
CA ALA A 239 -3.99 -3.82 -0.21
C ALA A 239 -3.55 -5.29 -0.36
N ARG A 240 -3.79 -6.12 0.67
CA ARG A 240 -3.45 -7.55 0.68
C ARG A 240 -4.20 -8.32 -0.40
N MET A 241 -5.51 -8.10 -0.51
CA MET A 241 -6.37 -8.73 -1.51
C MET A 241 -5.95 -8.31 -2.93
N SER A 242 -5.64 -7.03 -3.13
CA SER A 242 -5.18 -6.52 -4.43
C SER A 242 -3.86 -7.15 -4.84
N LEU A 243 -2.86 -7.18 -3.94
CA LEU A 243 -1.56 -7.77 -4.24
C LEU A 243 -1.66 -9.27 -4.53
N ARG A 244 -2.41 -10.00 -3.70
CA ARG A 244 -2.64 -11.44 -3.90
C ARG A 244 -3.35 -11.72 -5.22
N TRP A 245 -4.39 -10.96 -5.54
CA TRP A 245 -5.14 -11.15 -6.77
C TRP A 245 -4.28 -10.85 -8.01
N LEU A 246 -3.46 -9.79 -7.96
CA LEU A 246 -2.51 -9.47 -9.03
C LEU A 246 -1.47 -10.58 -9.20
N ASP A 247 -0.94 -11.13 -8.11
CA ASP A 247 0.03 -12.25 -8.14
C ASP A 247 -0.57 -13.54 -8.71
N GLU A 248 -1.87 -13.77 -8.46
CA GLU A 248 -2.59 -14.94 -8.98
C GLU A 248 -2.86 -14.85 -10.49
N HIS A 249 -3.09 -13.64 -11.02
CA HIS A 249 -3.53 -13.43 -12.41
C HIS A 249 -2.44 -12.87 -13.33
N LEU A 250 -1.33 -12.39 -12.78
CA LEU A 250 -0.21 -11.82 -13.52
C LEU A 250 1.12 -12.36 -12.99
N PRO A 251 2.12 -12.57 -13.85
CA PRO A 251 3.46 -12.93 -13.42
C PRO A 251 4.14 -11.72 -12.78
N LEU A 252 3.93 -11.51 -11.48
CA LEU A 252 4.59 -10.43 -10.74
C LEU A 252 6.01 -10.84 -10.37
N ASP A 253 6.98 -10.03 -10.77
CA ASP A 253 8.33 -10.12 -10.21
C ASP A 253 8.34 -9.40 -8.84
N PRO A 254 8.59 -10.11 -7.73
CA PRO A 254 8.64 -9.50 -6.41
C PRO A 254 9.67 -8.37 -6.31
N ALA A 255 10.73 -8.38 -7.13
CA ALA A 255 11.73 -7.32 -7.16
C ALA A 255 11.20 -6.00 -7.74
N ARG A 256 10.14 -6.04 -8.55
CA ARG A 256 9.48 -4.87 -9.17
C ARG A 256 8.34 -4.31 -8.33
N VAL A 257 7.95 -4.99 -7.25
CA VAL A 257 6.91 -4.55 -6.32
C VAL A 257 7.54 -3.66 -5.24
N ARG A 258 7.06 -2.43 -5.15
CA ARG A 258 7.49 -1.41 -4.20
C ARG A 258 6.32 -0.94 -3.35
N ILE A 259 6.54 -0.78 -2.04
CA ILE A 259 5.49 -0.34 -1.12
C ILE A 259 5.99 0.90 -0.38
N VAL A 260 5.24 2.00 -0.50
CA VAL A 260 5.47 3.23 0.25
C VAL A 260 4.26 3.52 1.11
N LEU A 261 4.46 3.69 2.41
CA LEU A 261 3.43 4.08 3.35
C LEU A 261 3.54 5.57 3.65
N ARG A 262 2.51 6.33 3.28
CA ARG A 262 2.30 7.69 3.78
C ARG A 262 1.64 7.59 5.14
N ILE A 263 2.30 8.12 6.16
CA ILE A 263 1.81 8.07 7.54
C ILE A 263 1.63 9.46 8.11
N GLY A 264 0.61 9.63 8.95
CA GLY A 264 0.35 10.86 9.67
C GLY A 264 1.48 11.25 10.62
N PRO A 265 1.49 12.51 11.10
CA PRO A 265 2.58 13.05 11.90
C PRO A 265 2.75 12.35 13.27
N ARG A 266 1.69 11.74 13.82
CA ARG A 266 1.71 11.05 15.12
C ARG A 266 1.80 9.52 15.01
N ALA A 267 1.79 8.98 13.79
CA ALA A 267 1.90 7.54 13.56
C ALA A 267 3.32 7.05 13.83
N ALA A 268 3.44 5.92 14.55
CA ALA A 268 4.71 5.27 14.81
C ALA A 268 5.20 4.54 13.54
N ALA A 269 6.16 5.12 12.82
CA ALA A 269 6.63 4.64 11.52
C ALA A 269 7.01 3.16 11.51
N ASP A 270 7.84 2.74 12.48
CA ASP A 270 8.33 1.37 12.53
C ASP A 270 7.24 0.36 12.84
N LEU A 271 6.34 0.69 13.78
CA LEU A 271 5.21 -0.16 14.12
C LEU A 271 4.24 -0.31 12.94
N VAL A 272 3.92 0.79 12.27
CA VAL A 272 3.04 0.79 11.10
C VAL A 272 3.66 -0.03 9.98
N ALA A 273 4.93 0.22 9.65
CA ALA A 273 5.59 -0.51 8.57
C ALA A 273 5.75 -2.01 8.88
N HIS A 274 6.02 -2.39 10.13
CA HIS A 274 6.06 -3.80 10.53
C HIS A 274 4.70 -4.48 10.42
N ARG A 275 3.62 -3.82 10.88
CA ARG A 275 2.25 -4.33 10.77
C ARG A 275 1.85 -4.55 9.31
N TRP A 276 2.10 -3.57 8.45
CA TRP A 276 1.81 -3.65 7.03
C TRP A 276 2.65 -4.73 6.34
N ALA A 277 3.96 -4.81 6.62
CA ALA A 277 4.83 -5.84 6.05
C ALA A 277 4.33 -7.26 6.39
N ASN A 278 4.05 -7.51 7.67
CA ASN A 278 3.52 -8.81 8.12
C ASN A 278 2.17 -9.12 7.49
N ARG A 279 1.27 -8.13 7.38
CA ARG A 279 -0.06 -8.36 6.83
C ARG A 279 -0.04 -8.63 5.33
N LEU A 280 0.84 -7.96 4.59
CA LEU A 280 1.03 -8.17 3.16
C LEU A 280 1.89 -9.39 2.84
N GLY A 281 2.58 -9.99 3.82
CA GLY A 281 3.49 -11.11 3.60
C GLY A 281 4.76 -10.72 2.85
N VAL A 282 5.21 -9.47 3.01
CA VAL A 282 6.41 -8.94 2.34
C VAL A 282 7.51 -8.66 3.35
N ASP A 283 8.76 -8.69 2.90
CA ASP A 283 9.88 -8.26 3.72
C ASP A 283 9.72 -6.79 4.14
N ARG A 284 9.94 -6.51 5.43
CA ARG A 284 9.93 -5.16 6.01
C ARG A 284 10.83 -4.18 5.25
N GLN A 285 11.94 -4.64 4.67
CA GLN A 285 12.88 -3.82 3.90
C GLN A 285 12.26 -3.27 2.60
N ARG A 286 11.20 -3.89 2.09
CA ARG A 286 10.47 -3.44 0.89
C ARG A 286 9.41 -2.37 1.17
N VAL A 287 9.24 -2.02 2.44
CA VAL A 287 8.26 -1.03 2.90
C VAL A 287 9.00 0.25 3.29
N ALA A 288 8.92 1.26 2.43
CA ALA A 288 9.36 2.61 2.76
C ALA A 288 8.25 3.37 3.47
N VAL A 289 8.64 4.37 4.25
CA VAL A 289 7.73 5.24 4.98
C VAL A 289 8.00 6.68 4.59
N ALA A 290 6.93 7.46 4.44
CA ALA A 290 6.98 8.88 4.16
C ALA A 290 5.99 9.62 5.05
N ARG A 291 6.40 10.77 5.60
CA ARG A 291 5.52 11.60 6.43
C ARG A 291 4.53 12.39 5.58
N TRP A 292 3.25 12.21 5.88
CA TRP A 292 2.12 12.93 5.31
C TRP A 292 1.79 14.13 6.19
N GLN A 293 2.20 15.32 5.73
CA GLN A 293 1.99 16.57 6.47
C GLN A 293 0.49 16.91 6.56
N ASP A 294 -0.22 16.86 5.43
CA ASP A 294 -1.65 17.20 5.33
C ASP A 294 -2.53 15.95 5.50
N ALA A 295 -2.19 15.08 6.46
CA ALA A 295 -2.98 13.87 6.72
C ALA A 295 -4.36 14.24 7.31
N PRO A 296 -5.44 13.51 6.95
CA PRO A 296 -6.77 13.74 7.50
C PRO A 296 -6.80 13.72 9.03
N ASP A 297 -6.00 12.82 9.63
CA ASP A 297 -5.79 12.72 11.06
C ASP A 297 -4.32 12.40 11.39
N GLY A 298 -3.96 12.52 12.67
CA GLY A 298 -2.57 12.33 13.12
C GLY A 298 -2.04 10.89 12.97
N GLN A 299 -2.92 9.90 12.86
CA GLN A 299 -2.63 8.47 12.77
C GLN A 299 -2.95 7.88 11.39
N SER A 300 -3.39 8.70 10.41
CA SER A 300 -3.78 8.20 9.09
C SER A 300 -2.64 7.45 8.43
N VAL A 301 -2.97 6.38 7.73
CA VAL A 301 -2.02 5.62 6.91
C VAL A 301 -2.61 5.41 5.53
N GLN A 302 -1.82 5.67 4.50
CA GLN A 302 -2.15 5.40 3.11
C GLN A 302 -0.97 4.64 2.48
N ALA A 303 -1.25 3.47 1.93
CA ALA A 303 -0.28 2.69 1.18
C ALA A 303 -0.35 3.01 -0.31
N LEU A 304 0.83 3.10 -0.91
CA LEU A 304 1.05 3.18 -2.34
C LEU A 304 1.84 1.94 -2.74
N LEU A 305 1.16 0.98 -3.38
CA LEU A 305 1.77 -0.24 -3.88
C LEU A 305 2.04 -0.06 -5.37
N ARG A 306 3.31 0.02 -5.76
CA ARG A 306 3.71 0.18 -7.15
C ARG A 306 4.29 -1.11 -7.69
N VAL A 307 3.84 -1.51 -8.88
CA VAL A 307 4.47 -2.56 -9.67
C VAL A 307 5.12 -1.90 -10.88
N ALA A 308 6.44 -1.80 -10.87
CA ALA A 308 7.22 -1.15 -11.94
C ALA A 308 7.44 -2.12 -13.12
N ASP A 309 6.34 -2.48 -13.78
CA ASP A 309 6.35 -3.37 -14.94
C ASP A 309 5.40 -2.85 -16.04
N PRO A 310 5.92 -2.49 -17.23
CA PRO A 310 5.10 -1.94 -18.31
C PRO A 310 4.12 -2.96 -18.89
N GLY A 311 4.45 -4.26 -18.89
CA GLY A 311 3.57 -5.32 -19.37
C GLY A 311 2.38 -5.52 -18.43
N VAL A 312 2.64 -5.54 -17.12
CA VAL A 312 1.59 -5.56 -16.09
C VAL A 312 0.71 -4.31 -16.20
N ALA A 313 1.31 -3.12 -16.34
CA ALA A 313 0.58 -1.87 -16.45
C ALA A 313 -0.35 -1.84 -17.68
N ALA A 314 0.16 -2.23 -18.87
CA ALA A 314 -0.64 -2.31 -20.09
C ALA A 314 -1.78 -3.33 -19.95
N THR A 315 -1.50 -4.47 -19.33
CA THR A 315 -2.49 -5.53 -19.13
C THR A 315 -3.64 -5.07 -18.22
N VAL A 316 -3.32 -4.50 -17.06
CA VAL A 316 -4.34 -3.99 -16.14
C VAL A 316 -5.08 -2.78 -16.72
N ALA A 317 -4.41 -1.94 -17.52
CA ALA A 317 -5.09 -0.87 -18.27
C ALA A 317 -6.14 -1.43 -19.23
N GLY A 318 -5.80 -2.49 -19.97
CA GLY A 318 -6.74 -3.16 -20.87
C GLY A 318 -7.91 -3.79 -20.12
N TRP A 319 -7.63 -4.42 -18.98
CA TRP A 319 -8.66 -5.00 -18.12
C TRP A 319 -9.63 -3.94 -17.58
N ARG A 320 -9.11 -2.80 -17.14
CA ARG A 320 -9.93 -1.66 -16.69
C ARG A 320 -10.78 -1.12 -17.83
N ASP A 321 -10.23 -0.98 -19.04
CA ASP A 321 -11.00 -0.53 -20.20
C ASP A 321 -12.11 -1.51 -20.56
N ALA A 322 -11.85 -2.82 -20.47
CA ALA A 322 -12.86 -3.84 -20.70
C ALA A 322 -14.00 -3.78 -19.68
N LEU A 323 -13.70 -3.49 -18.41
CA LEU A 323 -14.70 -3.32 -17.35
C LEU A 323 -15.53 -2.05 -17.53
N LEU A 324 -14.89 -0.95 -17.95
CA LEU A 324 -15.54 0.35 -18.13
C LEU A 324 -16.20 0.53 -19.50
N ALA A 325 -15.92 -0.36 -20.46
CA ALA A 325 -16.53 -0.31 -21.78
C ALA A 325 -18.06 -0.46 -21.64
N PRO A 326 -18.85 0.39 -22.31
CA PRO A 326 -20.30 0.28 -22.27
C PRO A 326 -20.71 -1.12 -22.75
N THR A 327 -21.52 -1.80 -21.95
CA THR A 327 -21.96 -3.19 -22.20
C THR A 327 -22.91 -3.34 -23.38
N GLY A 328 -23.26 -2.25 -24.06
CA GLY A 328 -24.07 -2.27 -25.28
C GLY A 328 -23.84 -1.00 -26.09
N SER A 329 -23.12 -1.12 -27.19
CA SER A 329 -23.58 -0.45 -28.41
C SER A 329 -24.34 -1.51 -29.19
N ASP A 330 -25.62 -1.67 -28.85
CA ASP A 330 -26.55 -2.13 -29.87
C ASP A 330 -26.46 -1.07 -30.99
N PRO A 331 -26.13 -1.42 -32.25
CA PRO A 331 -26.04 -0.45 -33.34
C PRO A 331 -27.33 0.38 -33.53
N ALA A 332 -28.44 0.01 -32.88
CA ALA A 332 -29.69 0.77 -32.84
C ALA A 332 -29.64 2.06 -31.99
N ASP A 333 -28.76 2.18 -30.99
CA ASP A 333 -28.73 3.34 -30.07
C ASP A 333 -27.85 4.51 -30.56
N ILE A 334 -27.21 4.39 -31.73
CA ILE A 334 -26.39 5.46 -32.34
C ILE A 334 -27.21 6.28 -33.36
N ALA A 335 -28.50 5.96 -33.55
CA ALA A 335 -29.35 6.58 -34.58
C ALA A 335 -30.45 7.53 -34.06
N PHE A 336 -30.39 7.97 -32.80
CA PHE A 336 -31.34 8.93 -32.24
C PHE A 336 -30.65 10.17 -31.63
#